data_AF-A0A7C1ZL16-F1
#
_entry.id   AF-A0A7C1ZL16-F1
#
_cell.length_a   1.000
_cell.length_b   1.000
_cell.length_c   1.000
_cell.angle_alpha   90.00
_cell.angle_beta   90.00
_cell.angle_gamma   90.00
#
_symmetry.space_group_name_H-M   'P 1'
#
loop_
_entity.id
_entity.type
_entity.pdbx_description
1 polymer ?
#
loop_
_entity_poly.entity_id
_entity_poly.type
_entity_poly.pdbx_seq_one_letter_code
_entity_poly.pdbx_strand_id
1 'polypeptide(L)'
;MILWLRSLQEAINGAPANEIGMSELEIPNLFSLNAVPFTGFARLIEDAVLGLNVILNCEVEKVLWTGGKVKVLTSKGIFKADAVIVTFPVGVLRSRRLIFEPPLPEEKIRTIESIPYGDNAVLDKVAIRYGSPLCPANWEQFARLPELKNDSTLFTLWTNMHSVTGMPVYVGYFAGTNGAYIDCNYREESILNEAMEKLKNMLNQDLPDVLSWKVTRWLSDPWTLGSYSFESTESTELDRIELSRPVAKKLYFAGEATHPEHYGTVHGALLSGQEAAVALHRHHCCDHFSSPAAPWMR
;
A
#
# COMPACT_ATOMS: atom_id res chain seq x y z
N MET A 1 24.76 -13.47 -1.35
CA MET A 1 23.80 -13.58 -2.47
C MET A 1 22.42 -14.07 -2.03
N ILE A 2 22.27 -15.28 -1.45
CA ILE A 2 20.94 -15.80 -1.03
C ILE A 2 20.21 -14.87 -0.06
N LEU A 3 20.90 -14.35 0.97
CA LEU A 3 20.31 -13.40 1.93
C LEU A 3 19.90 -12.07 1.28
N TRP A 4 20.57 -11.67 0.21
CA TRP A 4 20.22 -10.46 -0.54
C TRP A 4 18.99 -10.69 -1.41
N LEU A 5 18.90 -11.83 -2.10
CA LEU A 5 17.69 -12.21 -2.85
C LEU A 5 16.48 -12.31 -1.91
N ARG A 6 16.67 -12.87 -0.72
CA ARG A 6 15.65 -12.87 0.34
C ARG A 6 15.21 -11.45 0.69
N SER A 7 16.15 -10.56 1.00
CA SER A 7 15.87 -9.16 1.35
C SER A 7 15.17 -8.40 0.22
N LEU A 8 15.55 -8.66 -1.03
CA LEU A 8 14.89 -8.09 -2.21
C LEU A 8 13.44 -8.57 -2.31
N GLN A 9 13.19 -9.87 -2.12
CA GLN A 9 11.83 -10.42 -2.11
C GLN A 9 10.97 -9.86 -0.97
N GLU A 10 11.56 -9.71 0.22
CA GLU A 10 10.89 -9.06 1.36
C GLU A 10 10.56 -7.59 1.07
N ALA A 11 11.45 -6.87 0.38
CA ALA A 11 11.24 -5.47 0.02
C ALA A 11 10.23 -5.28 -1.13
N ILE A 12 10.21 -6.16 -2.13
CA ILE A 12 9.25 -6.09 -3.25
C ILE A 12 7.84 -6.36 -2.72
N ASN A 13 7.67 -7.46 -1.99
CA ASN A 13 6.36 -7.90 -1.53
C ASN A 13 5.91 -7.24 -0.22
N GLY A 14 6.81 -6.54 0.47
CA GLY A 14 6.55 -5.97 1.79
C GLY A 14 6.20 -7.04 2.82
N ALA A 15 6.71 -8.27 2.67
CA ALA A 15 6.31 -9.43 3.47
C ALA A 15 7.51 -10.32 3.83
N PRO A 16 7.45 -11.13 4.91
CA PRO A 16 8.49 -12.10 5.20
C PRO A 16 8.63 -13.13 4.08
N ALA A 17 9.87 -13.44 3.66
CA ALA A 17 10.10 -14.31 2.50
C ALA A 17 9.52 -15.73 2.62
N ASN A 18 9.27 -16.20 3.84
CA ASN A 18 8.67 -17.51 4.12
C ASN A 18 7.13 -17.52 4.08
N GLU A 19 6.48 -16.36 3.92
CA GLU A 19 5.02 -16.23 3.81
C GLU A 19 4.58 -15.94 2.37
N ILE A 20 5.50 -15.50 1.52
CA ILE A 20 5.27 -15.16 0.12
C ILE A 20 4.97 -16.43 -0.71
N GLY A 21 3.91 -16.40 -1.50
CA GLY A 21 3.52 -17.46 -2.42
C GLY A 21 4.55 -17.67 -3.55
N MET A 22 4.59 -18.88 -4.13
CA MET A 22 5.55 -19.18 -5.20
C MET A 22 5.31 -18.36 -6.47
N SER A 23 4.06 -17.96 -6.74
CA SER A 23 3.68 -17.08 -7.85
C SER A 23 4.39 -15.72 -7.80
N GLU A 24 4.62 -15.19 -6.60
CA GLU A 24 5.29 -13.90 -6.36
C GLU A 24 6.81 -13.95 -6.55
N LEU A 25 7.38 -15.16 -6.67
CA LEU A 25 8.81 -15.32 -6.99
C LEU A 25 9.08 -15.13 -8.49
N GLU A 26 8.05 -15.16 -9.32
CA GLU A 26 8.14 -14.66 -10.67
C GLU A 26 8.34 -13.14 -10.61
N ILE A 27 9.31 -12.61 -11.34
CA ILE A 27 9.47 -11.17 -11.50
C ILE A 27 8.83 -10.82 -12.85
N PRO A 28 7.50 -10.56 -12.89
CA PRO A 28 6.85 -10.19 -14.13
C PRO A 28 7.50 -8.91 -14.66
N ASN A 29 7.84 -8.93 -15.94
CA ASN A 29 8.42 -7.80 -16.66
C ASN A 29 9.80 -7.32 -16.20
N LEU A 30 10.79 -8.23 -16.08
CA LEU A 30 12.21 -7.85 -15.95
C LEU A 30 12.69 -6.81 -17.00
N PHE A 31 11.95 -6.67 -18.11
CA PHE A 31 12.29 -5.85 -19.27
C PHE A 31 11.29 -4.73 -19.59
N SER A 32 10.25 -4.49 -18.77
CA SER A 32 9.42 -3.28 -18.95
C SER A 32 10.03 -2.10 -18.20
N LEU A 33 9.98 -0.91 -18.81
CA LEU A 33 10.49 0.31 -18.18
C LEU A 33 9.56 0.73 -17.05
N ASN A 34 10.05 0.69 -15.80
CA ASN A 34 9.38 1.34 -14.68
C ASN A 34 9.58 2.87 -14.77
N ALA A 35 8.58 3.65 -14.36
CA ALA A 35 8.65 5.11 -14.36
C ALA A 35 8.23 5.66 -13.00
N VAL A 36 8.85 6.79 -12.62
CA VAL A 36 8.52 7.53 -11.41
C VAL A 36 7.94 8.88 -11.81
N PRO A 37 6.71 9.24 -11.38
CA PRO A 37 6.15 10.56 -11.66
C PRO A 37 7.00 11.67 -11.03
N PHE A 38 7.50 12.61 -11.83
CA PHE A 38 8.32 13.75 -11.36
C PHE A 38 7.61 14.62 -10.31
N THR A 39 6.28 14.72 -10.39
CA THR A 39 5.44 15.45 -9.43
C THR A 39 5.15 14.65 -8.16
N GLY A 40 5.57 13.38 -8.10
CA GLY A 40 5.07 12.39 -7.15
C GLY A 40 3.63 11.93 -7.46
N PHE A 41 3.19 10.87 -6.77
CA PHE A 41 1.86 10.28 -6.95
C PHE A 41 0.72 11.16 -6.42
N ALA A 42 0.99 12.09 -5.51
CA ALA A 42 -0.04 12.95 -4.91
C ALA A 42 -0.85 13.72 -5.97
N ARG A 43 -0.19 14.19 -7.03
CA ARG A 43 -0.86 14.94 -8.10
C ARG A 43 -1.93 14.12 -8.82
N LEU A 44 -1.67 12.82 -9.02
CA LEU A 44 -2.63 11.91 -9.66
C LEU A 44 -3.90 11.77 -8.79
N ILE A 45 -3.74 11.75 -7.47
CA ILE A 45 -4.87 11.69 -6.53
C ILE A 45 -5.64 13.02 -6.54
N GLU A 46 -4.93 14.15 -6.51
CA GLU A 46 -5.56 15.48 -6.60
C GLU A 46 -6.40 15.62 -7.86
N ASP A 47 -5.87 15.22 -9.01
CA ASP A 47 -6.57 15.28 -10.29
C ASP A 47 -7.78 14.34 -10.32
N ALA A 48 -7.67 13.14 -9.71
CA ALA A 48 -8.76 12.16 -9.64
C ALA A 48 -9.94 12.60 -8.77
N VAL A 49 -9.73 13.49 -7.80
CA VAL A 49 -10.80 13.99 -6.91
C VAL A 49 -11.40 15.33 -7.35
N LEU A 50 -10.92 15.93 -8.43
CA LEU A 50 -11.45 17.19 -8.94
C LEU A 50 -12.95 17.07 -9.27
N GLY A 51 -13.74 17.99 -8.71
CA GLY A 51 -15.19 18.01 -8.89
C GLY A 51 -15.97 16.99 -8.05
N LEU A 52 -15.28 16.17 -7.24
CA LEU A 52 -15.93 15.25 -6.30
C LEU A 52 -16.15 15.92 -4.93
N ASN A 53 -17.21 15.51 -4.25
CA ASN A 53 -17.47 15.93 -2.87
C ASN A 53 -16.67 15.05 -1.90
N VAL A 54 -15.45 15.47 -1.56
CA VAL A 54 -14.57 14.75 -0.63
C VAL A 54 -14.62 15.38 0.77
N ILE A 55 -15.01 14.59 1.77
CA ILE A 55 -15.11 15.04 3.16
C ILE A 55 -13.94 14.45 3.97
N LEU A 56 -12.88 15.25 4.13
CA LEU A 56 -11.71 14.88 4.93
C LEU A 56 -12.01 14.95 6.44
N ASN A 57 -11.16 14.32 7.26
CA ASN A 57 -11.30 14.26 8.72
C ASN A 57 -12.70 13.73 9.14
N CYS A 58 -13.14 12.65 8.49
CA CYS A 58 -14.47 12.09 8.64
C CYS A 58 -14.35 10.57 8.81
N GLU A 59 -13.92 10.13 10.00
CA GLU A 59 -13.83 8.71 10.33
C GLU A 59 -15.21 8.04 10.26
N VAL A 60 -15.29 6.91 9.55
CA VAL A 60 -16.46 6.03 9.52
C VAL A 60 -16.33 5.02 10.66
N GLU A 61 -17.34 4.99 11.53
CA GLU A 61 -17.35 4.13 12.71
C GLU A 61 -18.26 2.91 12.48
N LYS A 62 -19.39 3.12 11.80
CA LYS A 62 -20.42 2.09 11.65
C LYS A 62 -21.21 2.20 10.35
N VAL A 63 -21.49 1.06 9.72
CA VAL A 63 -22.28 0.95 8.50
C VAL A 63 -23.51 0.09 8.78
N LEU A 64 -24.69 0.72 8.83
CA LEU A 64 -25.98 0.05 8.92
C LEU A 64 -26.51 -0.19 7.50
N TRP A 65 -26.57 -1.43 7.05
CA TRP A 65 -26.82 -1.72 5.62
C TRP A 65 -28.11 -2.50 5.33
N THR A 66 -28.88 -2.88 6.35
CA THR A 66 -30.23 -3.44 6.19
C THR A 66 -31.32 -2.37 6.13
N GLY A 67 -32.52 -2.74 5.65
CA GLY A 67 -33.67 -1.83 5.53
C GLY A 67 -33.74 -1.12 4.17
N GLY A 68 -34.19 0.13 4.14
CA GLY A 68 -34.27 0.95 2.92
C GLY A 68 -32.90 1.43 2.46
N LYS A 69 -32.40 2.52 3.06
CA LYS A 69 -31.08 3.10 2.75
C LYS A 69 -29.97 2.60 3.68
N VAL A 70 -28.75 2.51 3.16
CA VAL A 70 -27.54 2.35 3.96
C VAL A 70 -27.33 3.63 4.78
N LYS A 71 -27.00 3.49 6.06
CA LYS A 71 -26.64 4.61 6.95
C LYS A 71 -25.18 4.45 7.37
N VAL A 72 -24.36 5.44 7.07
CA VAL A 72 -22.94 5.48 7.45
C VAL A 72 -22.81 6.46 8.60
N LEU A 73 -22.50 5.96 9.78
CA LEU A 73 -22.25 6.76 10.98
C LEU A 73 -20.78 7.13 10.99
N THR A 74 -20.52 8.42 11.19
CA THR A 74 -19.19 9.00 11.15
C THR A 74 -19.01 10.00 12.29
N SER A 75 -17.76 10.37 12.54
CA SER A 75 -17.38 11.49 13.41
C SER A 75 -18.03 12.84 13.04
N LYS A 76 -18.57 12.99 11.82
CA LYS A 76 -19.26 14.20 11.33
C LYS A 76 -20.77 14.03 11.16
N GLY A 77 -21.34 12.94 11.67
CA GLY A 77 -22.78 12.65 11.61
C GLY A 77 -23.12 11.48 10.69
N ILE A 78 -24.38 11.43 10.26
CA ILE A 78 -24.94 10.27 9.55
C ILE A 78 -25.18 10.59 8.08
N PHE A 79 -24.53 9.86 7.20
CA PHE A 79 -24.79 9.89 5.76
C PHE A 79 -25.74 8.77 5.36
N LYS A 80 -26.61 9.02 4.38
CA LYS A 80 -27.58 8.04 3.87
C LYS A 80 -27.40 7.88 2.37
N ALA A 81 -27.31 6.64 1.91
CA ALA A 81 -27.17 6.30 0.50
C ALA A 81 -27.95 5.03 0.16
N ASP A 82 -28.26 4.83 -1.11
CA ASP A 82 -28.95 3.62 -1.58
C ASP A 82 -27.98 2.41 -1.65
N ALA A 83 -26.70 2.68 -1.92
CA ALA A 83 -25.59 1.74 -1.80
C ALA A 83 -24.28 2.49 -1.43
N VAL A 84 -23.26 1.75 -1.00
CA VAL A 84 -21.92 2.26 -0.69
C VAL A 84 -20.84 1.39 -1.34
N ILE A 85 -19.74 2.02 -1.74
CA ILE A 85 -18.50 1.32 -2.12
C ILE A 85 -17.54 1.42 -0.92
N VAL A 86 -17.05 0.29 -0.48
CA VAL A 86 -16.17 0.09 0.67
C VAL A 86 -14.75 -0.06 0.13
N THR A 87 -13.87 0.88 0.49
CA THR A 87 -12.46 0.93 0.03
C THR A 87 -11.45 0.95 1.18
N PHE A 88 -11.85 0.49 2.37
CA PHE A 88 -10.94 0.41 3.51
C PHE A 88 -9.83 -0.61 3.23
N PRO A 89 -8.58 -0.32 3.62
CA PRO A 89 -7.51 -1.31 3.60
C PRO A 89 -7.87 -2.56 4.40
N VAL A 90 -7.32 -3.71 4.01
CA VAL A 90 -7.59 -5.00 4.66
C VAL A 90 -7.26 -4.94 6.14
N GLY A 91 -6.16 -4.30 6.53
CA GLY A 91 -5.80 -4.09 7.94
C GLY A 91 -6.88 -3.35 8.74
N VAL A 92 -7.51 -2.33 8.16
CA VAL A 92 -8.64 -1.62 8.79
C VAL A 92 -9.87 -2.50 8.92
N LEU A 93 -10.20 -3.29 7.89
CA LEU A 93 -11.32 -4.24 7.93
C LEU A 93 -11.13 -5.30 9.04
N ARG A 94 -9.89 -5.77 9.26
CA ARG A 94 -9.52 -6.71 10.33
C ARG A 94 -9.50 -6.09 11.73
N SER A 95 -9.19 -4.81 11.84
CA SER A 95 -9.05 -4.12 13.14
C SER A 95 -10.32 -4.09 13.98
N ARG A 96 -11.48 -4.36 13.38
CA ARG A 96 -12.83 -4.29 13.99
C ARG A 96 -13.20 -2.91 14.55
N ARG A 97 -12.42 -1.86 14.24
CA ARG A 97 -12.78 -0.46 14.53
C ARG A 97 -14.01 -0.01 13.75
N LEU A 98 -14.17 -0.54 12.55
CA LEU A 98 -15.33 -0.35 11.69
C LEU A 98 -16.36 -1.46 11.94
N ILE A 99 -17.59 -1.07 12.27
CA ILE A 99 -18.68 -2.03 12.54
C ILE A 99 -19.66 -2.09 11.37
N PHE A 100 -19.86 -3.26 10.79
CA PHE A 100 -20.98 -3.52 9.88
C PHE A 100 -22.16 -4.09 10.67
N GLU A 101 -23.36 -3.51 10.52
CA GLU A 101 -24.58 -4.01 11.15
C GLU A 101 -25.71 -4.25 10.12
N PRO A 102 -26.21 -5.49 10.01
CA PRO A 102 -25.72 -6.71 10.68
C PRO A 102 -24.28 -7.06 10.25
N PRO A 103 -23.60 -8.00 10.94
CA PRO A 103 -22.27 -8.44 10.53
C PRO A 103 -22.23 -8.86 9.05
N LEU A 104 -21.07 -8.70 8.41
CA LEU A 104 -20.87 -9.21 7.06
C LEU A 104 -21.10 -10.73 7.00
N PRO A 105 -21.45 -11.29 5.83
CA PRO A 105 -21.55 -12.74 5.67
C PRO A 105 -20.25 -13.43 6.12
N GLU A 106 -20.39 -14.60 6.72
CA GLU A 106 -19.26 -15.38 7.27
C GLU A 106 -18.15 -15.62 6.23
N GLU A 107 -18.54 -15.91 4.99
CA GLU A 107 -17.59 -16.07 3.87
C GLU A 107 -16.76 -14.81 3.63
N LYS A 108 -17.41 -13.63 3.61
CA LYS A 108 -16.73 -12.33 3.47
C LYS A 108 -15.74 -12.07 4.61
N ILE A 109 -16.14 -12.40 5.84
CA ILE A 109 -15.28 -12.24 7.02
C ILE A 109 -14.05 -13.15 6.88
N ARG A 110 -14.24 -14.43 6.56
CA ARG A 110 -13.13 -15.38 6.36
C ARG A 110 -12.17 -14.93 5.28
N THR A 111 -12.69 -14.40 4.17
CA THR A 111 -11.86 -13.85 3.09
C THR A 111 -11.06 -12.63 3.52
N ILE A 112 -11.65 -11.72 4.30
CA ILE A 112 -10.91 -10.58 4.87
C ILE A 112 -9.77 -11.10 5.76
N GLU A 113 -10.01 -12.13 6.57
CA GLU A 113 -9.03 -12.73 7.47
C GLU A 113 -8.00 -13.63 6.75
N SER A 114 -8.25 -14.07 5.49
CA SER A 114 -7.28 -14.86 4.72
C SER A 114 -6.29 -14.01 3.93
N ILE A 115 -6.69 -12.82 3.44
CA ILE A 115 -5.85 -11.99 2.56
C ILE A 115 -4.62 -11.41 3.31
N PRO A 116 -3.39 -11.81 2.97
CA PRO A 116 -2.18 -11.37 3.67
C PRO A 116 -2.01 -9.84 3.62
N TYR A 117 -1.92 -9.21 4.78
CA TYR A 117 -1.83 -7.76 4.92
C TYR A 117 -1.40 -7.38 6.34
N GLY A 118 -0.34 -6.57 6.48
CA GLY A 118 0.10 -6.07 7.78
C GLY A 118 0.75 -7.14 8.64
N ASP A 119 0.62 -7.03 9.97
CA ASP A 119 1.30 -7.86 10.98
C ASP A 119 2.83 -7.82 10.83
N ASN A 120 3.44 -8.89 10.31
CA ASN A 120 4.87 -8.96 10.04
C ASN A 120 5.22 -8.57 8.59
N ALA A 121 4.22 -8.19 7.79
CA ALA A 121 4.32 -7.80 6.39
C ALA A 121 4.05 -6.30 6.22
N VAL A 122 5.15 -5.53 6.27
CA VAL A 122 5.16 -4.12 5.91
C VAL A 122 6.38 -3.81 5.03
N LEU A 123 6.25 -2.83 4.14
CA LEU A 123 7.36 -2.12 3.51
C LEU A 123 7.32 -0.66 3.93
N ASP A 124 8.33 -0.23 4.67
CA ASP A 124 8.53 1.17 5.04
C ASP A 124 9.81 1.75 4.43
N LYS A 125 9.90 3.08 4.50
CA LYS A 125 10.92 3.88 3.83
C LYS A 125 11.45 4.96 4.75
N VAL A 126 12.74 5.23 4.63
CA VAL A 126 13.35 6.47 5.12
C VAL A 126 13.86 7.26 3.93
N ALA A 127 13.32 8.46 3.72
CA ALA A 127 13.81 9.41 2.73
C ALA A 127 14.70 10.43 3.40
N ILE A 128 15.93 10.61 2.92
CA ILE A 128 16.92 11.52 3.49
C ILE A 128 17.42 12.46 2.40
N ARG A 129 17.35 13.77 2.67
CA ARG A 129 17.93 14.81 1.83
C ARG A 129 19.25 15.29 2.44
N TYR A 130 20.32 15.23 1.67
CA TYR A 130 21.65 15.68 2.09
C TYR A 130 22.00 17.09 1.56
N GLY A 131 23.05 17.68 2.10
CA GLY A 131 23.60 18.96 1.63
C GLY A 131 24.28 18.86 0.26
N SER A 132 24.81 17.69 -0.09
CA SER A 132 25.47 17.41 -1.37
C SER A 132 25.20 15.97 -1.83
N PRO A 133 25.34 15.66 -3.13
CA PRO A 133 25.17 14.30 -3.64
C PRO A 133 26.17 13.31 -3.05
N LEU A 134 25.70 12.11 -2.70
CA LEU A 134 26.51 10.99 -2.22
C LEU A 134 27.15 10.18 -3.34
N CYS A 135 26.52 10.17 -4.52
CA CYS A 135 26.90 9.39 -5.69
C CYS A 135 26.43 10.08 -6.98
N PRO A 136 26.90 9.64 -8.17
CA PRO A 136 26.47 10.18 -9.45
C PRO A 136 24.94 10.16 -9.63
N ALA A 137 24.38 11.21 -10.25
CA ALA A 137 22.93 11.34 -10.41
C ALA A 137 22.28 10.25 -11.28
N ASN A 138 23.06 9.56 -12.13
CA ASN A 138 22.60 8.47 -12.98
C ASN A 138 22.60 7.09 -12.28
N TRP A 139 23.04 7.01 -11.02
CA TRP A 139 22.91 5.79 -10.23
C TRP A 139 21.52 5.76 -9.61
N GLU A 140 20.56 5.06 -10.20
CA GLU A 140 19.17 5.05 -9.74
C GLU A 140 18.94 4.17 -8.51
N GLN A 141 19.57 2.99 -8.49
CA GLN A 141 19.50 2.05 -7.38
C GLN A 141 20.88 1.54 -7.04
N PHE A 142 21.10 1.29 -5.75
CA PHE A 142 22.30 0.64 -5.26
C PHE A 142 21.96 -0.19 -4.03
N ALA A 143 22.72 -1.26 -3.84
CA ALA A 143 22.43 -2.23 -2.79
C ALA A 143 23.71 -2.75 -2.15
N ARG A 144 23.61 -3.12 -0.87
CA ARG A 144 24.67 -3.79 -0.11
C ARG A 144 24.30 -5.26 0.07
N LEU A 145 25.27 -6.13 -0.18
CA LEU A 145 25.16 -7.52 0.24
C LEU A 145 25.32 -7.60 1.77
N PRO A 146 24.36 -8.19 2.50
CA PRO A 146 24.50 -8.38 3.94
C PRO A 146 25.70 -9.29 4.24
N GLU A 147 26.50 -8.94 5.25
CA GLU A 147 27.84 -9.52 5.42
C GLU A 147 27.78 -10.99 5.89
N LEU A 148 26.97 -11.38 6.88
CA LEU A 148 26.83 -12.76 7.39
C LEU A 148 25.52 -12.98 8.18
N LYS A 149 25.27 -14.22 8.67
CA LYS A 149 24.16 -14.55 9.60
C LYS A 149 24.16 -13.54 10.76
N ASN A 150 23.02 -12.85 10.93
CA ASN A 150 22.72 -11.80 11.91
C ASN A 150 22.86 -10.34 11.44
N ASP A 151 23.31 -10.07 10.20
CA ASP A 151 23.09 -8.73 9.62
C ASP A 151 21.61 -8.60 9.27
N SER A 152 20.94 -7.59 9.84
CA SER A 152 19.56 -7.27 9.55
C SER A 152 19.40 -6.98 8.05
N THR A 153 18.37 -7.52 7.39
CA THR A 153 18.05 -7.24 5.98
C THR A 153 17.51 -5.81 5.73
N LEU A 154 17.71 -4.91 6.70
CA LEU A 154 17.27 -3.53 6.70
C LEU A 154 18.23 -2.66 5.90
N PHE A 155 17.68 -1.71 5.14
CA PHE A 155 18.45 -0.71 4.38
C PHE A 155 19.51 -1.33 3.46
N THR A 156 19.26 -2.54 2.96
CA THR A 156 20.12 -3.22 1.99
C THR A 156 19.92 -2.68 0.58
N LEU A 157 18.74 -2.11 0.30
CA LEU A 157 18.35 -1.48 -0.95
C LEU A 157 18.13 0.01 -0.75
N TRP A 158 18.62 0.80 -1.71
CA TRP A 158 18.46 2.24 -1.74
C TRP A 158 18.10 2.72 -3.14
N THR A 159 17.29 3.78 -3.20
CA THR A 159 16.98 4.50 -4.43
C THR A 159 17.51 5.93 -4.34
N ASN A 160 18.21 6.35 -5.38
CA ASN A 160 18.61 7.74 -5.59
C ASN A 160 17.49 8.47 -6.34
N MET A 161 16.92 9.48 -5.70
CA MET A 161 15.82 10.26 -6.25
C MET A 161 16.31 11.57 -6.90
N HIS A 162 17.61 11.74 -7.11
CA HIS A 162 18.17 12.98 -7.67
C HIS A 162 17.67 13.26 -9.08
N SER A 163 17.61 12.26 -9.97
CA SER A 163 17.07 12.42 -11.32
C SER A 163 15.60 12.85 -11.34
N VAL A 164 14.82 12.47 -10.32
CA VAL A 164 13.39 12.77 -10.20
C VAL A 164 13.15 14.13 -9.51
N THR A 165 13.91 14.42 -8.46
CA THR A 165 13.64 15.57 -7.57
C THR A 165 14.53 16.78 -7.85
N GLY A 166 15.61 16.62 -8.61
CA GLY A 166 16.66 17.64 -8.76
C GLY A 166 17.44 17.92 -7.46
N MET A 167 17.28 17.07 -6.43
CA MET A 167 17.88 17.23 -5.11
C MET A 167 18.57 15.93 -4.67
N PRO A 168 19.61 15.98 -3.82
CA PRO A 168 20.29 14.78 -3.30
C PRO A 168 19.43 14.07 -2.25
N VAL A 169 18.39 13.39 -2.73
CA VAL A 169 17.43 12.63 -1.92
C VAL A 169 17.66 11.14 -2.13
N TYR A 170 17.81 10.41 -1.03
CA TYR A 170 18.04 8.97 -1.02
C TYR A 170 16.97 8.29 -0.18
N VAL A 171 16.41 7.20 -0.70
CA VAL A 171 15.34 6.44 -0.05
C VAL A 171 15.86 5.05 0.29
N GLY A 172 15.96 4.75 1.58
CA GLY A 172 16.30 3.43 2.10
C GLY A 172 15.04 2.66 2.48
N TYR A 173 15.03 1.35 2.22
CA TYR A 173 13.88 0.49 2.48
C TYR A 173 14.11 -0.41 3.69
N PHE A 174 13.05 -0.63 4.47
CA PHE A 174 13.02 -1.63 5.54
C PHE A 174 11.68 -2.36 5.50
N ALA A 175 11.73 -3.69 5.54
CA ALA A 175 10.56 -4.52 5.25
C ALA A 175 10.54 -5.82 6.07
N GLY A 176 9.44 -6.56 5.92
CA GLY A 176 9.22 -7.85 6.57
C GLY A 176 9.23 -7.76 8.10
N THR A 177 9.51 -8.86 8.78
CA THR A 177 9.41 -8.96 10.24
C THR A 177 10.27 -7.93 10.99
N ASN A 178 11.49 -7.69 10.53
CA ASN A 178 12.36 -6.68 11.14
C ASN A 178 11.85 -5.26 10.87
N GLY A 179 11.30 -5.00 9.68
CA GLY A 179 10.68 -3.72 9.35
C GLY A 179 9.47 -3.44 10.23
N ALA A 180 8.58 -4.42 10.38
CA ALA A 180 7.41 -4.36 11.27
C ALA A 180 7.82 -4.13 12.74
N TYR A 181 8.86 -4.81 13.20
CA TYR A 181 9.40 -4.60 14.55
C TYR A 181 9.89 -3.16 14.76
N ILE A 182 10.63 -2.61 13.79
CA ILE A 182 11.16 -1.25 13.89
C ILE A 182 10.05 -0.19 13.77
N ASP A 183 9.09 -0.36 12.86
CA ASP A 183 7.91 0.53 12.73
C ASP A 183 7.26 0.75 14.11
N CYS A 184 6.93 -0.35 14.80
CA CYS A 184 6.19 -0.33 16.06
C CYS A 184 7.02 0.08 17.28
N ASN A 185 8.32 -0.20 17.31
CA ASN A 185 9.12 -0.12 18.54
C ASN A 185 10.16 1.00 18.55
N TYR A 186 10.55 1.54 17.39
CA TYR A 186 11.67 2.49 17.29
C TYR A 186 11.17 3.91 17.11
N ARG A 187 11.92 4.87 17.69
CA ARG A 187 11.77 6.29 17.37
C ARG A 187 12.34 6.59 16.00
N GLU A 188 11.81 7.61 15.33
CA GLU A 188 12.22 7.92 13.95
C GLU A 188 13.71 8.26 13.84
N GLU A 189 14.26 8.94 14.85
CA GLU A 189 15.67 9.28 14.92
C GLU A 189 16.57 8.04 15.02
N SER A 190 16.11 6.99 15.71
CA SER A 190 16.83 5.72 15.77
C SER A 190 16.87 5.05 14.41
N ILE A 191 15.74 5.07 13.68
CA ILE A 191 15.62 4.52 12.32
C ILE A 191 16.53 5.28 11.36
N LEU A 192 16.53 6.61 11.44
CA LEU A 192 17.42 7.46 10.66
C LEU A 192 18.89 7.13 10.92
N ASN A 193 19.29 7.03 12.19
CA ASN A 193 20.68 6.76 12.57
C ASN A 193 21.15 5.39 12.04
N GLU A 194 20.33 4.36 12.17
CA GLU A 194 20.63 3.04 11.63
C GLU A 194 20.77 3.07 10.10
N ALA A 195 19.84 3.74 9.42
CA ALA A 195 19.89 3.88 7.96
C ALA A 195 21.15 4.64 7.50
N MET A 196 21.52 5.73 8.19
CA MET A 196 22.74 6.48 7.90
C MET A 196 24.00 5.65 8.15
N GLU A 197 24.05 4.85 9.23
CA GLU A 197 25.18 3.97 9.50
C GLU A 197 25.35 2.93 8.38
N LYS A 198 24.26 2.27 7.96
CA LYS A 198 24.28 1.30 6.86
C LYS A 198 24.68 1.96 5.54
N LEU A 199 24.19 3.16 5.25
CA LEU A 199 24.52 3.92 4.04
C LEU A 199 25.98 4.37 4.03
N LYS A 200 26.49 4.88 5.15
CA LYS A 200 27.91 5.24 5.36
C LYS A 200 28.82 4.05 5.08
N ASN A 201 28.50 2.90 5.67
CA ASN A 201 29.27 1.67 5.51
C ASN A 201 29.21 1.14 4.07
N MET A 202 28.04 1.21 3.43
CA MET A 202 27.86 0.78 2.04
C MET A 202 28.68 1.61 1.05
N LEU A 203 28.73 2.93 1.23
CA LEU A 203 29.47 3.83 0.36
C LEU A 203 30.95 3.99 0.75
N ASN A 204 31.32 3.51 1.95
CA ASN A 204 32.65 3.65 2.53
C ASN A 204 33.17 5.11 2.50
N GLN A 205 32.30 6.06 2.85
CA GLN A 205 32.60 7.49 2.89
C GLN A 205 31.79 8.17 3.99
N ASP A 206 32.27 9.31 4.49
CA ASP A 206 31.47 10.15 5.38
C ASP A 206 30.25 10.74 4.64
N LEU A 207 29.14 10.87 5.36
CA LEU A 207 27.91 11.44 4.82
C LEU A 207 27.89 12.96 5.07
N PRO A 208 27.43 13.78 4.11
CA PRO A 208 27.20 15.21 4.31
C PRO A 208 26.11 15.47 5.36
N ASP A 209 25.91 16.75 5.68
CA ASP A 209 24.83 17.17 6.56
C ASP A 209 23.45 16.74 6.03
N VAL A 210 22.61 16.24 6.94
CA VAL A 210 21.20 15.96 6.66
C VAL A 210 20.41 17.25 6.73
N LEU A 211 19.78 17.64 5.62
CA LEU A 211 18.94 18.84 5.55
C LEU A 211 17.50 18.57 6.00
N SER A 212 16.98 17.39 5.67
CA SER A 212 15.63 16.97 6.03
C SER A 212 15.47 15.47 5.83
N TRP A 213 14.58 14.83 6.56
CA TRP A 213 14.29 13.41 6.40
C TRP A 213 12.83 13.11 6.76
N LYS A 214 12.33 11.95 6.30
CA LYS A 214 11.00 11.43 6.66
C LYS A 214 11.03 9.91 6.71
N VAL A 215 10.38 9.35 7.72
CA VAL A 215 10.16 7.92 7.89
C VAL A 215 8.67 7.61 7.68
N THR A 216 8.35 6.55 6.94
CA THR A 216 6.98 5.98 6.90
C THR A 216 6.79 4.96 8.01
N ARG A 217 5.55 4.80 8.46
CA ARG A 217 5.13 3.78 9.41
C ARG A 217 3.76 3.24 9.04
N TRP A 218 3.72 2.42 7.99
CA TRP A 218 2.45 1.94 7.45
C TRP A 218 1.75 0.95 8.39
N LEU A 219 2.48 0.24 9.23
CA LEU A 219 1.89 -0.71 10.17
C LEU A 219 1.25 0.00 11.37
N SER A 220 1.91 1.04 11.89
CA SER A 220 1.38 1.85 13.00
C SER A 220 0.34 2.89 12.57
N ASP A 221 0.19 3.17 11.27
CA ASP A 221 -0.81 4.12 10.78
C ASP A 221 -2.23 3.54 10.98
N PRO A 222 -3.10 4.22 11.78
CA PRO A 222 -4.44 3.72 12.11
C PRO A 222 -5.37 3.61 10.89
N TRP A 223 -5.03 4.21 9.76
CA TRP A 223 -5.85 4.24 8.54
C TRP A 223 -5.43 3.21 7.50
N THR A 224 -4.30 2.54 7.70
CA THR A 224 -3.81 1.48 6.80
C THR A 224 -3.58 0.18 7.54
N LEU A 225 -2.87 0.20 8.67
CA LEU A 225 -2.50 -0.98 9.48
C LEU A 225 -1.72 -2.03 8.66
N GLY A 226 -0.82 -1.56 7.80
CA GLY A 226 -0.07 -2.35 6.83
C GLY A 226 0.22 -1.53 5.58
N SER A 227 1.03 -2.10 4.69
CA SER A 227 1.43 -1.44 3.44
C SER A 227 0.48 -1.78 2.29
N TYR A 228 0.52 -3.03 1.83
CA TYR A 228 -0.33 -3.56 0.77
C TYR A 228 -0.46 -5.08 0.88
N SER A 229 -1.47 -5.64 0.19
CA SER A 229 -1.68 -7.08 0.16
C SER A 229 -0.71 -7.80 -0.80
N PHE A 230 -0.46 -9.07 -0.53
CA PHE A 230 0.37 -9.97 -1.34
C PHE A 230 -0.26 -11.36 -1.39
N GLU A 231 0.16 -12.23 -2.30
CA GLU A 231 -0.25 -13.63 -2.33
C GLU A 231 0.61 -14.47 -1.37
N SER A 232 -0.04 -15.23 -0.49
CA SER A 232 0.64 -16.18 0.40
C SER A 232 0.39 -17.61 -0.04
N THR A 233 0.96 -18.56 0.69
CA THR A 233 0.61 -19.98 0.51
C THR A 233 -0.83 -20.33 0.88
N GLU A 234 -1.56 -19.41 1.54
CA GLU A 234 -2.90 -19.64 2.09
C GLU A 234 -3.99 -18.76 1.45
N SER A 235 -3.60 -17.80 0.61
CA SER A 235 -4.53 -16.92 -0.11
C SER A 235 -4.25 -16.97 -1.60
N THR A 236 -5.30 -16.96 -2.40
CA THR A 236 -5.25 -17.08 -3.86
C THR A 236 -6.02 -15.96 -4.53
N GLU A 237 -5.92 -15.87 -5.86
CA GLU A 237 -6.81 -15.06 -6.70
C GLU A 237 -8.31 -15.18 -6.31
N LEU A 238 -8.77 -16.39 -5.96
CA LEU A 238 -10.17 -16.63 -5.62
C LEU A 238 -10.63 -15.86 -4.38
N ASP A 239 -9.75 -15.66 -3.40
CA ASP A 239 -10.04 -14.84 -2.22
C ASP A 239 -10.25 -13.38 -2.61
N ARG A 240 -9.50 -12.87 -3.60
CA ARG A 240 -9.64 -11.48 -4.06
C ARG A 240 -10.94 -11.28 -4.82
N ILE A 241 -11.30 -12.26 -5.66
CA ILE A 241 -12.61 -12.31 -6.32
C ILE A 241 -13.72 -12.34 -5.27
N GLU A 242 -13.62 -13.20 -4.25
CA GLU A 242 -14.59 -13.25 -3.16
C GLU A 242 -14.64 -11.92 -2.42
N LEU A 243 -13.50 -11.28 -2.10
CA LEU A 243 -13.45 -9.98 -1.44
C LEU A 243 -14.17 -8.90 -2.24
N SER A 244 -14.05 -8.91 -3.57
CA SER A 244 -14.74 -7.96 -4.46
C SER A 244 -16.27 -8.14 -4.51
N ARG A 245 -16.80 -9.33 -4.15
CA ARG A 245 -18.23 -9.63 -4.32
C ARG A 245 -19.12 -8.68 -3.52
N PRO A 246 -20.18 -8.09 -4.13
CA PRO A 246 -21.08 -7.21 -3.41
C PRO A 246 -21.96 -7.98 -2.42
N VAL A 247 -22.26 -7.35 -1.28
CA VAL A 247 -23.17 -7.90 -0.26
C VAL A 247 -24.52 -7.22 -0.38
N ALA A 248 -25.56 -8.05 -0.55
CA ALA A 248 -26.97 -7.64 -0.62
C ALA A 248 -27.26 -6.49 -1.61
N LYS A 249 -26.45 -6.35 -2.67
CA LYS A 249 -26.51 -5.25 -3.65
C LYS A 249 -26.43 -3.85 -3.04
N LYS A 250 -25.91 -3.73 -1.82
CA LYS A 250 -25.82 -2.48 -1.06
C LYS A 250 -24.41 -2.12 -0.65
N LEU A 251 -23.58 -3.12 -0.36
CA LEU A 251 -22.17 -2.95 -0.09
C LEU A 251 -21.40 -3.49 -1.29
N TYR A 252 -20.64 -2.64 -1.94
CA TYR A 252 -19.67 -3.00 -2.98
C TYR A 252 -18.29 -2.84 -2.40
N PHE A 253 -17.32 -3.63 -2.86
CA PHE A 253 -15.96 -3.61 -2.33
C PHE A 253 -14.99 -3.31 -3.47
N ALA A 254 -14.05 -2.42 -3.21
CA ALA A 254 -12.97 -2.06 -4.13
C ALA A 254 -11.71 -1.71 -3.33
N GLY A 255 -10.59 -1.57 -4.01
CA GLY A 255 -9.29 -1.33 -3.41
C GLY A 255 -8.23 -2.25 -4.01
N GLU A 256 -6.97 -2.06 -3.61
CA GLU A 256 -5.86 -2.86 -4.16
C GLU A 256 -6.09 -4.36 -3.93
N ALA A 257 -6.59 -4.75 -2.75
CA ALA A 257 -6.72 -6.15 -2.38
C ALA A 257 -7.83 -6.92 -3.11
N THR A 258 -8.71 -6.22 -3.83
CA THR A 258 -9.89 -6.83 -4.48
C THR A 258 -9.65 -7.19 -5.95
N HIS A 259 -8.51 -6.80 -6.54
CA HIS A 259 -8.18 -7.14 -7.92
C HIS A 259 -7.41 -8.47 -7.97
N PRO A 260 -7.84 -9.48 -8.76
CA PRO A 260 -7.23 -10.80 -8.77
C PRO A 260 -5.77 -10.81 -9.24
N GLU A 261 -5.44 -10.00 -10.26
CA GLU A 261 -4.12 -10.01 -10.90
C GLU A 261 -3.20 -8.82 -10.58
N HIS A 262 -3.74 -7.73 -10.02
CA HIS A 262 -3.04 -6.44 -9.89
C HIS A 262 -3.10 -5.89 -8.47
N TYR A 263 -3.28 -6.78 -7.50
CA TYR A 263 -3.26 -6.42 -6.10
C TYR A 263 -1.92 -5.82 -5.67
N GLY A 264 -1.92 -5.10 -4.56
CA GLY A 264 -0.77 -4.36 -4.06
C GLY A 264 -0.34 -3.16 -4.91
N THR A 265 -1.13 -2.79 -5.92
CA THR A 265 -0.78 -1.70 -6.84
C THR A 265 -1.83 -0.59 -6.91
N VAL A 266 -1.38 0.60 -7.33
CA VAL A 266 -2.24 1.76 -7.59
C VAL A 266 -3.20 1.50 -8.76
N HIS A 267 -2.73 0.85 -9.82
CA HIS A 267 -3.57 0.59 -11.00
C HIS A 267 -4.62 -0.51 -10.71
N GLY A 268 -4.28 -1.53 -9.91
CA GLY A 268 -5.27 -2.50 -9.42
C GLY A 268 -6.38 -1.86 -8.59
N ALA A 269 -6.03 -0.91 -7.70
CA ALA A 269 -7.01 -0.14 -6.95
C ALA A 269 -7.91 0.73 -7.85
N LEU A 270 -7.35 1.30 -8.92
CA LEU A 270 -8.11 2.08 -9.89
C LEU A 270 -9.10 1.20 -10.67
N LEU A 271 -8.61 0.07 -11.19
CA LEU A 271 -9.42 -0.89 -11.97
C LEU A 271 -10.54 -1.46 -11.11
N SER A 272 -10.25 -1.89 -9.88
CA SER A 272 -11.30 -2.42 -8.99
C SER A 272 -12.34 -1.36 -8.60
N GLY A 273 -11.93 -0.10 -8.46
CA GLY A 273 -12.85 1.02 -8.28
C GLY A 273 -13.81 1.20 -9.46
N GLN A 274 -13.31 1.08 -10.69
CA GLN A 274 -14.13 1.14 -11.90
C GLN A 274 -15.10 -0.04 -11.96
N GLU A 275 -14.63 -1.26 -11.68
CA GLU A 275 -15.46 -2.47 -11.65
C GLU A 275 -16.60 -2.37 -10.64
N ALA A 276 -16.31 -1.92 -9.42
CA ALA A 276 -17.33 -1.72 -8.38
C ALA A 276 -18.34 -0.63 -8.77
N ALA A 277 -17.89 0.46 -9.39
CA ALA A 277 -18.78 1.52 -9.87
C ALA A 277 -19.70 1.02 -10.99
N VAL A 278 -19.18 0.24 -11.94
CA VAL A 278 -19.96 -0.38 -13.02
C VAL A 278 -20.98 -1.38 -12.46
N ALA A 279 -20.57 -2.21 -11.51
CA ALA A 279 -21.46 -3.18 -10.86
C ALA A 279 -22.59 -2.47 -10.08
N LEU A 280 -22.27 -1.38 -9.37
CA LEU A 280 -23.26 -0.55 -8.68
C LEU A 280 -24.25 0.08 -9.67
N HIS A 281 -23.74 0.70 -10.75
CA HIS A 281 -24.57 1.34 -11.78
C HIS A 281 -25.53 0.34 -12.44
N ARG A 282 -25.05 -0.85 -12.82
CA ARG A 282 -25.89 -1.89 -13.43
C ARG A 282 -27.03 -2.33 -12.52
N HIS A 283 -26.79 -2.44 -11.21
CA HIS A 283 -27.82 -2.86 -10.27
C HIS A 283 -28.83 -1.79 -9.92
N HIS A 284 -28.43 -0.51 -9.91
CA HIS A 284 -29.27 0.59 -9.39
C HIS A 284 -29.80 1.55 -10.47
N CYS A 285 -29.24 1.52 -11.69
CA CYS A 285 -29.61 2.45 -12.76
C CYS A 285 -30.09 1.72 -14.03
N CYS A 286 -29.17 1.14 -14.81
CA CYS A 286 -29.48 0.43 -16.05
C CYS A 286 -28.26 -0.34 -16.60
N ASP A 287 -28.48 -1.19 -17.61
CA ASP A 287 -27.41 -1.99 -18.24
C ASP A 287 -26.48 -1.18 -19.15
N HIS A 288 -26.91 0.00 -19.62
CA HIS A 288 -26.10 0.89 -20.45
C HIS A 288 -25.22 1.80 -19.59
N PHE A 289 -23.91 1.55 -19.63
CA PHE A 289 -22.90 2.45 -19.08
C PHE A 289 -22.39 3.37 -20.19
N SER A 290 -22.63 4.67 -20.07
CA SER A 290 -21.84 5.66 -20.82
C SER A 290 -20.67 6.04 -19.93
N SER A 291 -19.44 5.98 -20.46
CA SER A 291 -18.21 6.32 -19.75
C SER A 291 -17.68 7.73 -20.11
N PRO A 292 -18.46 8.84 -20.03
CA PRO A 292 -17.95 10.14 -20.43
C PRO A 292 -17.02 10.81 -19.38
N ALA A 293 -16.81 10.17 -18.22
CA ALA A 293 -16.32 10.84 -17.01
C ALA A 293 -15.08 10.21 -16.36
N ALA A 294 -14.23 9.50 -17.12
CA ALA A 294 -12.85 9.27 -16.66
C ALA A 294 -11.97 10.40 -17.20
N PRO A 295 -11.47 11.32 -16.36
CA PRO A 295 -10.63 12.44 -16.81
C PRO A 295 -9.40 12.00 -17.62
N TRP A 296 -8.91 10.77 -17.40
CA TRP A 296 -7.73 10.19 -18.04
C TRP A 296 -8.02 9.36 -19.32
N MET A 297 -9.29 9.20 -19.72
CA MET A 297 -9.65 8.55 -20.99
C MET A 297 -9.86 9.55 -22.15
N ARG A 298 -9.37 10.79 -22.01
CA ARG A 298 -9.44 11.84 -23.04
C ARG A 298 -8.08 12.09 -23.66
#